data_AF-X1Q9J3-F1
#
_entry.id   AF-X1Q9J3-F1
#
_cell.length_a   1.000
_cell.length_b   1.000
_cell.length_c   1.000
_cell.angle_alpha   90.00
_cell.angle_beta   90.00
_cell.angle_gamma   90.00
#
_symmetry.space_group_name_H-M   'P 1'
#
loop_
_entity.id
_entity.type
_entity.pdbx_description
1 polymer ?
#
loop_
_entity_poly.entity_id
_entity_poly.type
_entity_poly.pdbx_seq_one_letter_code
_entity_poly.pdbx_strand_id
1 'polypeptide(L)'
;MGELTGAMLHSCQEALLHADLIHVKTVLETEEAVDALEKVIDNFLDRIDGATLPVRDARRLHAFQHITGDIERVGDHAVNIAERAESMIKKGFSFSAEAQRDLTDMFEKSLHLYRLSLRV
;
A
#
# COMPACT_ATOMS: atom_id res chain seq x y z
N MET A 1 -6.37 5.44 -5.22
CA MET A 1 -5.08 4.76 -5.07
C MET A 1 -4.70 4.65 -3.59
N GLY A 2 -4.41 5.76 -2.88
CA GLY A 2 -4.03 5.71 -1.46
C GLY A 2 -5.03 5.00 -0.52
N GLU A 3 -6.34 5.16 -0.73
CA GLU A 3 -7.32 4.40 0.07
C GLU A 3 -7.31 2.90 -0.21
N LEU A 4 -6.99 2.48 -1.45
CA LEU A 4 -6.93 1.07 -1.83
C LEU A 4 -5.72 0.39 -1.19
N THR A 5 -4.54 0.99 -1.29
CA THR A 5 -3.33 0.51 -0.61
C THR A 5 -3.49 0.54 0.92
N GLY A 6 -4.23 1.51 1.47
CA GLY A 6 -4.64 1.50 2.88
C GLY A 6 -5.52 0.31 3.25
N ALA A 7 -6.43 -0.11 2.37
CA ALA A 7 -7.23 -1.32 2.54
C ALA A 7 -6.41 -2.61 2.37
N MET A 8 -5.40 -2.60 1.51
CA MET A 8 -4.44 -3.71 1.37
C MET A 8 -3.64 -3.92 2.66
N LEU A 9 -3.16 -2.85 3.30
CA LEU A 9 -2.45 -2.94 4.58
C LEU A 9 -3.34 -3.52 5.69
N HIS A 10 -4.61 -3.12 5.75
CA HIS A 10 -5.58 -3.74 6.68
C HIS A 10 -5.76 -5.23 6.37
N SER A 11 -5.90 -5.59 5.09
CA SER A 11 -6.05 -6.99 4.68
C SER A 11 -4.78 -7.81 5.00
N CYS A 12 -3.60 -7.22 4.92
CA CYS A 12 -2.36 -7.86 5.36
C CYS A 12 -2.35 -8.21 6.85
N GLN A 13 -2.89 -7.31 7.69
CA GLN A 13 -3.04 -7.57 9.12
C GLN A 13 -3.91 -8.81 9.37
N GLU A 14 -5.07 -8.88 8.72
CA GLU A 14 -5.99 -10.02 8.83
C GLU A 14 -5.35 -11.32 8.33
N ALA A 15 -4.71 -11.28 7.15
CA ALA A 15 -4.03 -12.42 6.58
C ALA A 15 -2.91 -12.96 7.49
N LEU A 16 -2.07 -12.06 8.02
CA LEU A 16 -0.87 -12.42 8.77
C LEU A 16 -1.19 -12.87 10.22
N LEU A 17 -2.15 -12.22 10.88
CA LEU A 17 -2.46 -12.49 12.29
C LEU A 17 -3.56 -13.53 12.49
N HIS A 18 -4.47 -13.68 11.54
CA HIS A 18 -5.64 -14.56 11.64
C HIS A 18 -5.61 -15.73 10.66
N ALA A 19 -4.51 -15.91 9.92
CA ALA A 19 -4.33 -16.99 8.95
C ALA A 19 -5.43 -17.04 7.88
N ASP A 20 -5.90 -15.86 7.44
CA ASP A 20 -7.00 -15.73 6.50
C ASP A 20 -6.52 -15.63 5.04
N LEU A 21 -6.69 -16.72 4.30
CA LEU A 21 -6.36 -16.79 2.87
C LEU A 21 -7.28 -15.93 1.98
N ILE A 22 -8.48 -15.58 2.45
CA ILE A 22 -9.38 -14.67 1.72
C ILE A 22 -8.72 -13.29 1.65
N HIS A 23 -8.18 -12.80 2.76
CA HIS A 23 -7.51 -11.51 2.79
C HIS A 23 -6.19 -11.48 2.01
N VAL A 24 -5.46 -12.60 1.93
CA VAL A 24 -4.32 -12.72 0.99
C VAL A 24 -4.80 -12.47 -0.44
N LYS A 25 -5.86 -13.16 -0.85
CA LYS A 25 -6.41 -13.03 -2.19
C LYS A 25 -6.90 -11.60 -2.47
N THR A 26 -7.58 -10.98 -1.50
CA THR A 26 -8.02 -9.58 -1.60
C THR A 26 -6.87 -8.62 -1.86
N VAL A 27 -5.72 -8.81 -1.20
CA VAL A 27 -4.53 -7.96 -1.44
C VAL A 27 -4.07 -8.09 -2.89
N LEU A 28 -3.91 -9.32 -3.40
CA LEU A 28 -3.45 -9.56 -4.77
C LEU A 28 -4.41 -9.00 -5.83
N GLU A 29 -5.73 -9.16 -5.62
CA GLU A 29 -6.74 -8.60 -6.54
C GLU A 29 -6.81 -7.07 -6.47
N THR A 30 -6.55 -6.48 -5.29
CA THR A 30 -6.54 -5.01 -5.14
C THR A 30 -5.31 -4.39 -5.80
N GLU A 31 -4.18 -5.10 -5.82
CA GLU A 31 -2.95 -4.62 -6.45
C GLU A 31 -3.14 -4.36 -7.95
N GLU A 32 -3.84 -5.25 -8.67
CA GLU A 32 -4.13 -5.03 -10.09
C GLU A 32 -4.83 -3.69 -10.36
N ALA A 33 -5.68 -3.25 -9.42
CA ALA A 33 -6.34 -1.95 -9.49
C ALA A 33 -5.41 -0.79 -9.11
N VAL A 34 -4.47 -1.00 -8.19
CA VAL A 34 -3.45 0.00 -7.82
C VAL A 34 -2.52 0.26 -8.99
N ASP A 35 -1.96 -0.78 -9.61
CA ASP A 35 -1.09 -0.71 -10.79
C ASP A 35 -1.78 0.00 -11.96
N ALA A 36 -3.05 -0.36 -12.21
CA ALA A 36 -3.83 0.26 -13.27
C ALA A 36 -4.04 1.77 -13.02
N LEU A 37 -4.28 2.17 -11.76
CA LEU A 37 -4.44 3.57 -11.39
C LEU A 37 -3.11 4.33 -11.46
N GLU A 38 -2.02 3.75 -10.98
CA GLU A 38 -0.67 4.33 -11.06
C GLU A 38 -0.35 4.66 -12.52
N LYS A 39 -0.48 3.69 -13.41
CA LYS A 39 -0.25 3.88 -14.85
C LYS A 39 -1.13 4.99 -15.45
N VAL A 40 -2.39 5.09 -15.06
CA VAL A 40 -3.27 6.16 -15.55
C VAL A 40 -2.82 7.53 -15.03
N ILE A 41 -2.42 7.62 -13.76
CA ILE A 41 -1.93 8.85 -13.14
C ILE A 41 -0.62 9.28 -13.80
N ASP A 42 0.35 8.38 -13.93
CA ASP A 42 1.65 8.68 -14.55
C ASP A 42 1.50 9.16 -15.98
N ASN A 43 0.70 8.46 -16.79
CA ASN A 43 0.41 8.89 -18.16
C ASN A 43 -0.25 10.27 -18.22
N PHE A 44 -1.05 10.65 -17.22
CA PHE A 44 -1.63 11.98 -17.14
C PHE A 44 -0.57 13.03 -16.76
N LEU A 45 0.25 12.75 -15.75
CA LEU A 45 1.30 13.68 -15.29
C LEU A 45 2.36 13.91 -16.37
N ASP A 46 2.76 12.87 -17.11
CA ASP A 46 3.76 12.93 -18.18
C ASP A 46 3.31 13.77 -19.38
N ARG A 47 2.00 13.95 -19.58
CA ARG A 47 1.46 14.79 -20.65
C ARG A 47 1.54 16.28 -20.33
N ILE A 48 1.87 16.65 -19.09
CA ILE A 48 1.95 18.04 -18.66
C ILE A 48 3.37 18.55 -18.92
N ASP A 49 3.50 19.54 -19.80
CA ASP A 49 4.78 20.21 -20.03
C ASP A 49 5.12 21.14 -18.84
N GLY A 50 5.90 20.59 -17.90
CA GLY A 50 6.34 21.31 -16.70
C GLY A 50 7.13 22.60 -16.98
N ALA A 51 7.76 22.74 -18.15
CA ALA A 51 8.52 23.95 -18.50
C ALA A 51 7.62 25.16 -18.77
N THR A 52 6.35 24.93 -19.07
CA THR A 52 5.35 25.99 -19.31
C THR A 52 4.66 26.45 -18.03
N LEU A 53 4.85 25.73 -16.91
CA LEU A 53 4.18 26.02 -15.65
C LEU A 53 4.91 27.08 -14.82
N PRO A 54 4.19 27.86 -14.01
CA PRO A 54 4.79 28.62 -12.93
C PRO A 54 5.59 27.70 -12.00
N VAL A 55 6.70 28.19 -11.43
CA VAL A 55 7.61 27.42 -10.55
C VAL A 55 6.86 26.67 -9.44
N ARG A 56 5.82 27.28 -8.86
CA ARG A 56 5.00 26.62 -7.82
C ARG A 56 4.30 25.37 -8.35
N ASP A 57 3.74 25.44 -9.55
CA ASP A 57 2.93 24.35 -10.10
C ASP A 57 3.81 23.27 -10.73
N ALA A 58 4.97 23.63 -11.31
CA ALA A 58 6.02 22.68 -11.69
C ALA A 58 6.53 21.86 -10.48
N ARG A 59 6.72 22.51 -9.32
CA ARG A 59 7.06 21.78 -8.07
C ARG A 59 5.96 20.83 -7.61
N ARG A 60 4.69 21.18 -7.79
CA ARG A 60 3.55 20.31 -7.47
C ARG A 60 3.48 19.11 -8.41
N LEU A 61 3.73 19.31 -9.70
CA LEU A 61 3.81 18.23 -10.69
C LEU A 61 4.84 17.17 -10.26
N HIS A 62 6.06 17.62 -9.92
CA HIS A 62 7.09 16.72 -9.40
C HIS A 62 6.69 16.02 -8.08
N ALA A 63 6.05 16.75 -7.16
CA ALA A 63 5.57 16.15 -5.92
C ALA A 63 4.53 15.05 -6.19
N PHE A 64 3.61 15.25 -7.14
CA PHE A 64 2.63 14.23 -7.49
C PHE A 64 3.25 12.99 -8.12
N GLN A 65 4.27 13.13 -8.97
CA GLN A 65 5.02 11.99 -9.51
C GLN A 65 5.63 11.15 -8.39
N HIS A 66 6.26 11.79 -7.39
CA HIS A 66 6.85 11.07 -6.26
C HIS A 66 5.80 10.44 -5.33
N ILE A 67 4.74 11.17 -4.99
CA ILE A 67 3.67 10.66 -4.12
C ILE A 67 2.97 9.46 -4.75
N THR A 68 2.78 9.47 -6.08
CA THR A 68 2.17 8.35 -6.81
C THR A 68 3.02 7.09 -6.64
N GLY A 69 4.32 7.16 -6.93
CA GLY A 69 5.23 6.03 -6.74
C GLY A 69 5.40 5.61 -5.28
N ASP A 70 5.34 6.54 -4.31
CA ASP A 70 5.39 6.17 -2.89
C ASP A 70 4.13 5.42 -2.44
N ILE A 71 2.96 5.70 -3.03
CA ILE A 71 1.74 4.94 -2.77
C ILE A 71 1.81 3.55 -3.40
N GLU A 72 2.28 3.42 -4.64
CA GLU A 72 2.46 2.12 -5.31
C GLU A 72 3.38 1.21 -4.49
N ARG A 73 4.52 1.72 -4.02
CA ARG A 73 5.46 0.97 -3.15
C ARG A 73 4.82 0.40 -1.89
N VAL A 74 3.80 1.08 -1.36
CA VAL A 74 3.03 0.57 -0.22
C VAL A 74 2.16 -0.63 -0.63
N GLY A 75 1.56 -0.60 -1.83
CA GLY A 75 0.87 -1.75 -2.43
C GLY A 75 1.81 -2.94 -2.62
N ASP A 76 2.95 -2.68 -3.23
CA ASP A 76 4.06 -3.63 -3.44
C ASP A 76 4.51 -4.30 -2.13
N HIS A 77 4.69 -3.52 -1.06
CA HIS A 77 5.00 -4.03 0.27
C HIS A 77 3.85 -4.84 0.87
N ALA A 78 2.60 -4.44 0.64
CA ALA A 78 1.44 -5.21 1.08
C ALA A 78 1.37 -6.59 0.38
N VAL A 79 1.63 -6.65 -0.93
CA VAL A 79 1.75 -7.92 -1.68
C VAL A 79 2.81 -8.83 -1.05
N ASN A 80 4.01 -8.29 -0.81
CA ASN A 80 5.09 -9.04 -0.16
C ASN A 80 4.70 -9.59 1.23
N ILE A 81 3.91 -8.85 2.02
CA ILE A 81 3.42 -9.29 3.33
C ILE A 81 2.37 -10.39 3.16
N ALA A 82 1.43 -10.22 2.23
CA ALA A 82 0.37 -11.20 1.96
C ALA A 82 0.94 -12.55 1.47
N GLU A 83 1.93 -12.54 0.58
CA GLU A 83 2.62 -13.76 0.13
C GLU A 83 3.36 -14.47 1.27
N ARG A 84 3.98 -13.70 2.17
CA ARG A 84 4.62 -14.26 3.38
C ARG A 84 3.59 -14.88 4.31
N ALA A 85 2.46 -14.22 4.53
CA ALA A 85 1.34 -14.75 5.31
C ALA A 85 0.85 -16.07 4.70
N GLU A 86 0.63 -16.11 3.38
CA GLU A 86 0.21 -17.32 2.66
C GLU A 86 1.21 -18.48 2.86
N SER A 87 2.52 -18.19 2.74
CA SER A 87 3.58 -19.18 2.96
C SER A 87 3.58 -19.71 4.38
N MET A 88 3.37 -18.84 5.38
CA MET A 88 3.30 -19.22 6.79
C MET A 88 2.10 -20.13 7.07
N ILE A 89 0.93 -19.77 6.54
CA ILE A 89 -0.31 -20.57 6.66
C ILE A 89 -0.10 -21.96 6.09
N LYS A 90 0.43 -22.06 4.86
CA LYS A 90 0.70 -23.34 4.18
C LYS A 90 1.68 -24.23 4.97
N LYS A 91 2.63 -23.63 5.68
CA LYS A 91 3.64 -24.35 6.50
C LYS A 91 3.18 -24.63 7.93
N GLY A 92 1.99 -24.12 8.34
CA GLY A 92 1.48 -24.27 9.69
C GLY A 92 2.29 -23.50 10.75
N PHE A 93 2.93 -22.40 10.36
CA PHE A 93 3.66 -21.54 11.30
C PHE A 93 2.72 -20.56 11.98
N SER A 94 2.98 -20.29 13.26
CA SER A 94 2.26 -19.33 14.07
C SER A 94 3.22 -18.44 14.84
N PHE A 95 2.84 -17.19 15.05
CA PHE A 95 3.56 -16.28 15.93
C PHE A 95 3.32 -16.61 17.41
N SER A 96 4.26 -16.23 18.27
CA SER A 96 4.02 -16.22 19.72
C SER A 96 2.99 -15.14 20.07
N ALA A 97 2.35 -15.25 21.22
CA ALA A 97 1.40 -14.24 21.69
C ALA A 97 2.04 -12.85 21.87
N GLU A 98 3.34 -12.79 22.18
CA GLU A 98 4.09 -11.53 22.25
C GLU A 98 4.29 -10.93 20.87
N ALA A 99 4.77 -11.72 19.91
CA ALA A 99 4.95 -11.26 18.53
C ALA A 99 3.62 -10.85 17.87
N GLN A 100 2.52 -11.53 18.15
CA GLN A 100 1.18 -11.11 17.67
C GLN A 100 0.78 -9.73 18.19
N ARG A 101 1.04 -9.44 19.48
CA ARG A 101 0.75 -8.11 20.05
C ARG A 101 1.63 -7.04 19.41
N ASP A 102 2.93 -7.28 19.32
CA ASP A 102 3.87 -6.32 18.72
C ASP A 102 3.51 -6.01 17.26
N LEU A 103 3.19 -7.04 16.47
CA LEU A 103 2.75 -6.87 15.09
C LEU A 103 1.42 -6.12 14.98
N THR A 104 0.46 -6.39 15.87
CA THR A 104 -0.81 -5.66 15.92
C THR A 104 -0.56 -4.17 16.14
N ASP A 105 0.23 -3.82 17.16
CA ASP A 105 0.60 -2.43 17.46
C ASP A 105 1.33 -1.76 16.29
N MET A 106 2.21 -2.49 15.59
CA MET A 106 2.91 -2.01 14.41
C MET A 106 1.96 -1.71 13.24
N PHE A 107 1.01 -2.61 12.96
CA PHE A 107 0.00 -2.40 11.91
C PHE A 107 -0.88 -1.21 12.24
N GLU A 108 -1.39 -1.10 13.47
CA GLU A 108 -2.24 0.01 13.89
C GLU A 108 -1.54 1.36 13.71
N LYS A 109 -0.29 1.48 14.18
CA LYS A 109 0.49 2.73 14.05
C LYS A 109 0.82 3.06 12.60
N SER A 110 1.25 2.06 11.83
CA SER A 110 1.59 2.24 10.41
C SER A 110 0.36 2.68 9.61
N LEU A 111 -0.77 2.01 9.80
CA LEU A 111 -2.03 2.34 9.13
C LEU A 111 -2.58 3.70 9.56
N HIS A 112 -2.40 4.07 10.84
CA HIS A 112 -2.76 5.40 11.33
C HIS A 112 -1.94 6.50 10.65
N LEU A 113 -0.61 6.38 10.63
CA LEU A 113 0.28 7.35 9.99
C LEU A 113 0.00 7.45 8.48
N TYR A 114 -0.24 6.32 7.82
CA TYR A 114 -0.59 6.29 6.40
C TYR A 114 -1.90 7.00 6.12
N ARG A 115 -2.95 6.77 6.93
CA ARG A 115 -4.23 7.48 6.78
C ARG A 115 -4.12 8.97 7.04
N LEU A 116 -3.23 9.40 7.94
CA LEU A 116 -2.96 10.81 8.18
C LEU A 116 -2.27 11.48 6.98
N SER A 117 -1.31 10.80 6.33
CA SER A 117 -0.60 11.37 5.17
C SER A 117 -1.52 11.57 3.96
N LEU A 118 -2.60 10.80 3.84
CA LEU A 118 -3.60 10.95 2.77
C LEU A 118 -4.57 12.14 2.96
N ARG A 119 -4.59 12.78 4.13
CA ARG A 119 -5.52 13.87 4.47
C ARG A 119 -4.95 15.27 4.25
N VAL A 120 -3.73 15.37 3.72
CA VAL A 120 -2.94 16.61 3.63
C VAL A 120 -3.12 17.29 2.29
#